data_AF-A0AAU8C8A2-F1
#
_entry.id   AF-A0AAU8C8A2-F1
#
_cell.length_a   1.000
_cell.length_b   1.000
_cell.length_c   1.000
_cell.angle_alpha   90.00
_cell.angle_beta   90.00
_cell.angle_gamma   90.00
#
_symmetry.space_group_name_H-M   'P 1'
#
loop_
_entity.id
_entity.type
_entity.pdbx_description
1 polymer ?
#
loop_
_entity_poly.entity_id
_entity_poly.type
_entity_poly.pdbx_seq_one_letter_code
_entity_poly.pdbx_strand_id
1 'polypeptide(L)'
;MADADRASGADPDPGTVAVTFHPQEWVDSPGEDHDWDRRQLIPARERDAVTFRVPRTDATDDAGNPYPDESYEANLLADHSSAPEWVHQWDGPYYVTVAED
;
A
#
# COMPACT_ATOMS: atom_id res chain seq x y z
N MET A 1 27.44 15.42 -31.76
CA MET A 1 28.05 14.17 -31.25
C MET A 1 27.74 14.10 -29.77
N ALA A 2 27.25 12.94 -29.33
CA ALA A 2 26.87 12.53 -27.97
C ALA A 2 28.00 12.79 -26.94
N ASP A 3 27.85 12.73 -25.62
CA ASP A 3 26.92 12.05 -24.71
C ASP A 3 27.14 12.61 -23.28
N ALA A 4 26.26 12.21 -22.34
CA ALA A 4 26.48 12.09 -20.89
C ALA A 4 26.53 13.35 -20.00
N ASP A 5 25.36 13.72 -19.46
CA ASP A 5 25.22 13.83 -18.00
C ASP A 5 23.84 13.29 -17.59
N ARG A 6 23.80 11.98 -17.36
CA ARG A 6 22.64 11.24 -16.89
C ARG A 6 22.58 11.39 -15.37
N ALA A 7 22.14 12.54 -14.90
CA ALA A 7 21.69 12.68 -13.52
C ALA A 7 20.36 11.90 -13.39
N SER A 8 20.45 10.67 -12.89
CA SER A 8 19.32 9.92 -12.34
C SER A 8 18.77 10.64 -11.10
N GLY A 9 18.15 11.80 -11.31
CA GLY A 9 17.11 12.30 -10.42
C GLY A 9 15.84 11.60 -10.85
N ALA A 10 15.33 10.69 -10.01
CA ALA A 10 13.97 10.21 -10.16
C ALA A 10 13.04 11.39 -9.84
N ASP A 11 12.86 12.30 -10.79
CA ASP A 11 11.75 13.24 -10.74
C ASP A 11 10.48 12.38 -10.58
N PRO A 12 9.61 12.68 -9.60
CA PRO A 12 8.32 12.02 -9.51
C PRO A 12 7.59 12.30 -10.83
N ASP A 13 7.27 11.26 -11.60
CA ASP A 13 6.37 11.40 -12.74
C ASP A 13 5.08 12.04 -12.19
N PRO A 14 4.72 13.27 -12.61
CA PRO A 14 3.57 14.00 -12.05
C PRO A 14 2.23 13.30 -12.33
N GLY A 15 2.27 12.20 -13.08
CA GLY A 15 1.15 11.31 -13.35
C GLY A 15 1.14 10.04 -12.49
N THR A 16 1.92 9.93 -11.42
CA THR A 16 1.92 8.76 -10.52
C THR A 16 1.63 9.13 -9.08
N VAL A 17 1.05 8.20 -8.33
CA VAL A 17 0.69 8.35 -6.91
C VAL A 17 1.35 7.22 -6.12
N ALA A 18 1.84 7.53 -4.92
CA ALA A 18 2.45 6.55 -4.04
C ALA A 18 1.36 5.78 -3.29
N VAL A 19 1.37 4.47 -3.44
CA VAL A 19 0.45 3.54 -2.78
C VAL A 19 1.27 2.70 -1.82
N THR A 20 0.91 2.71 -0.54
CA THR A 20 1.57 1.89 0.46
C THR A 20 0.64 0.80 0.95
N PHE A 21 1.07 -0.45 0.81
CA PHE A 21 0.38 -1.64 1.28
C PHE A 21 0.93 -2.02 2.66
N HIS A 22 0.05 -2.15 3.65
CA HIS A 22 0.38 -2.46 5.02
C HIS A 22 -0.15 -3.85 5.38
N PRO A 23 0.67 -4.91 5.28
CA PRO A 23 0.25 -6.26 5.68
C PRO A 23 0.02 -6.32 7.20
N GLN A 24 -1.02 -7.02 7.61
CA GLN A 24 -1.39 -7.19 9.01
C GLN A 24 -1.57 -8.67 9.36
N GLU A 25 -1.32 -9.02 10.62
CA GLU A 25 -1.61 -10.35 11.15
C GLU A 25 -2.53 -10.26 12.37
N TRP A 26 -3.38 -11.28 12.50
CA TRP A 26 -4.18 -11.46 13.71
C TRP A 26 -3.33 -12.12 14.78
N VAL A 27 -3.05 -11.41 15.87
CA VAL A 27 -2.41 -12.00 17.04
C VAL A 27 -3.41 -12.23 18.16
N ASP A 28 -3.32 -13.43 18.74
CA ASP A 28 -3.87 -13.69 20.06
C ASP A 28 -3.09 -12.86 21.07
N SER A 29 -3.74 -11.82 21.60
CA SER A 29 -3.19 -11.10 22.73
C SER A 29 -3.36 -11.96 23.98
N PRO A 30 -2.35 -12.07 24.86
CA PRO A 30 -2.53 -12.64 26.18
C PRO A 30 -3.37 -11.66 27.01
N GLY A 31 -4.67 -11.63 26.77
CA GLY A 31 -5.63 -10.99 27.65
C GLY A 31 -5.79 -11.84 28.91
N GLU A 32 -5.95 -11.19 30.06
CA GLU A 32 -6.30 -11.88 31.29
C GLU A 32 -7.54 -12.76 31.04
N ASP A 33 -7.46 -13.98 31.59
CA ASP A 33 -8.51 -15.00 31.67
C ASP A 33 -9.87 -14.29 31.80
N HIS A 34 -10.64 -14.15 30.70
CA HIS A 34 -12.02 -13.64 30.55
C HIS A 34 -12.28 -12.77 29.29
N ASP A 35 -11.28 -12.40 28.49
CA ASP A 35 -11.49 -11.59 27.26
C ASP A 35 -11.15 -12.40 25.98
N TRP A 36 -11.99 -13.39 25.66
CA TRP A 36 -11.81 -14.36 24.56
C TRP A 36 -11.95 -13.77 23.14
N ASP A 37 -12.21 -12.46 23.01
CA ASP A 37 -12.57 -11.82 21.72
C ASP A 37 -11.54 -10.82 21.20
N ARG A 38 -10.44 -10.55 21.93
CA ARG A 38 -9.47 -9.51 21.52
C ARG A 38 -8.35 -10.05 20.63
N ARG A 39 -8.72 -10.54 19.45
CA ARG A 39 -7.75 -10.65 18.35
C ARG A 39 -7.37 -9.23 17.93
N GLN A 40 -6.10 -8.87 18.02
CA GLN A 40 -5.62 -7.56 17.59
C GLN A 40 -5.02 -7.68 16.18
N LEU A 41 -5.32 -6.70 15.33
CA LEU A 41 -4.58 -6.49 14.08
C LEU A 41 -3.31 -5.74 14.41
N ILE A 42 -2.18 -6.39 14.17
CA ILE A 42 -0.86 -5.75 14.24
C ILE A 42 -0.20 -5.79 12.87
N PRO A 43 0.81 -4.95 12.60
CA PRO A 43 1.66 -5.10 11.43
C PRO A 43 2.22 -6.52 11.34
N ALA A 44 2.17 -7.11 10.15
CA ALA A 44 2.70 -8.44 9.92
C ALA A 44 4.20 -8.50 10.23
N ARG A 45 4.62 -9.54 10.93
CA ARG A 45 6.03 -9.77 11.29
C ARG A 45 6.84 -10.35 10.14
N GLU A 46 6.17 -11.06 9.24
CA GLU A 46 6.80 -11.70 8.07
C GLU A 46 7.09 -10.70 6.94
N ARG A 47 6.39 -9.57 6.89
CA ARG A 47 6.49 -8.58 5.81
C ARG A 47 6.31 -7.16 6.33
N ASP A 48 7.24 -6.29 5.97
CA ASP A 48 7.09 -4.85 6.14
C ASP A 48 6.11 -4.26 5.13
N ALA A 49 5.61 -3.06 5.43
CA ALA A 49 4.85 -2.26 4.49
C ALA A 49 5.69 -1.95 3.23
N VAL A 50 5.04 -1.94 2.07
CA VAL A 50 5.70 -1.65 0.79
C VAL A 50 5.00 -0.53 0.06
N THR A 51 5.80 0.38 -0.48
CA THR A 51 5.33 1.47 -1.32
C THR A 51 5.61 1.17 -2.79
N PHE A 52 4.61 1.26 -3.63
CA PHE A 52 4.71 1.17 -5.08
C PHE A 52 4.01 2.36 -5.75
N ARG A 53 4.33 2.61 -7.02
CA ARG A 53 3.76 3.73 -7.79
C ARG A 53 2.75 3.21 -8.78
N VAL A 54 1.58 3.82 -8.78
CA VAL A 54 0.51 3.56 -9.77
C VAL A 54 0.20 4.84 -10.54
N PRO A 55 -0.35 4.73 -11.76
CA PRO A 55 -0.81 5.92 -12.47
C PRO A 55 -1.87 6.66 -11.65
N ARG A 56 -1.82 8.00 -11.67
CA ARG A 56 -2.76 8.84 -10.94
C ARG A 56 -4.20 8.52 -11.32
N THR A 57 -4.46 8.26 -12.59
CA THR A 57 -5.77 7.85 -13.13
C THR A 57 -6.36 6.62 -12.47
N ASP A 58 -5.53 5.73 -11.94
CA ASP A 58 -5.96 4.49 -11.31
C ASP A 58 -6.10 4.62 -9.79
N ALA A 59 -5.49 5.64 -9.17
CA ALA A 59 -5.51 5.89 -7.72
C ALA A 59 -6.30 7.13 -7.28
N THR A 60 -6.99 7.79 -8.22
CA THR A 60 -7.81 8.97 -7.92
C THR A 60 -9.25 8.79 -8.35
N ASP A 61 -10.16 9.48 -7.66
CA ASP A 61 -11.56 9.61 -8.06
C ASP A 61 -11.75 10.47 -9.32
N ASP A 62 -13.01 10.59 -9.79
CA ASP A 62 -13.39 11.38 -10.98
C ASP A 62 -13.07 12.88 -10.85
N ALA A 63 -12.97 13.39 -9.62
CA ALA A 63 -12.55 14.76 -9.33
C ALA A 63 -11.01 14.90 -9.21
N GLY A 64 -10.27 13.80 -9.34
CA GLY A 64 -8.81 13.77 -9.32
C GLY A 64 -8.21 13.75 -7.91
N ASN A 65 -9.00 13.47 -6.87
CA ASN A 65 -8.47 13.32 -5.51
C ASN A 65 -8.01 11.88 -5.27
N PRO A 66 -6.91 11.66 -4.54
CA PRO A 66 -6.49 10.31 -4.15
C PRO A 66 -7.60 9.59 -3.40
N TYR A 67 -7.71 8.28 -3.62
CA TYR A 67 -8.65 7.48 -2.85
C TYR A 67 -8.36 7.58 -1.35
N PRO A 68 -9.40 7.69 -0.50
CA PRO A 68 -9.18 7.78 0.93
C PRO A 68 -8.51 6.51 1.46
N ASP A 69 -7.65 6.70 2.46
CA ASP A 69 -6.96 5.59 3.12
C ASP A 69 -7.95 4.54 3.63
N GLU A 70 -7.56 3.27 3.58
CA GLU A 70 -8.36 2.11 4.04
C GLU A 70 -9.70 1.95 3.33
N SER A 71 -9.95 2.72 2.26
CA SER A 71 -11.20 2.65 1.51
C SER A 71 -11.22 1.47 0.55
N TYR A 72 -12.43 1.11 0.12
CA TYR A 72 -12.61 0.01 -0.82
C TYR A 72 -11.81 0.24 -2.11
N GLU A 73 -11.88 1.44 -2.69
CA GLU A 73 -11.09 1.78 -3.90
C GLU A 73 -9.57 1.71 -3.67
N ALA A 74 -9.09 2.21 -2.53
CA ALA A 74 -7.67 2.14 -2.20
C ALA A 74 -7.19 0.68 -2.07
N ASN A 75 -7.99 -0.19 -1.46
CA ASN A 75 -7.64 -1.60 -1.32
C ASN A 75 -7.58 -2.34 -2.67
N LEU A 76 -8.35 -1.92 -3.69
CA LEU A 76 -8.24 -2.48 -5.04
C LEU A 76 -6.86 -2.20 -5.67
N LEU A 77 -6.14 -1.17 -5.23
CA LEU A 77 -4.78 -0.88 -5.70
C LEU A 77 -3.77 -1.96 -5.30
N ALA A 78 -4.07 -2.79 -4.29
CA ALA A 78 -3.25 -3.94 -3.93
C ALA A 78 -3.22 -5.00 -5.05
N ASP A 79 -4.27 -5.05 -5.90
CA ASP A 79 -4.33 -5.93 -7.07
C ASP A 79 -3.86 -5.26 -8.36
N HIS A 80 -3.31 -4.04 -8.28
CA HIS A 80 -2.78 -3.33 -9.43
C HIS A 80 -1.52 -4.02 -9.97
N SER A 81 -1.34 -4.05 -11.29
CA SER A 81 -0.16 -4.67 -11.94
C SER A 81 1.21 -4.07 -11.55
N SER A 82 1.21 -2.87 -10.95
CA SER A 82 2.42 -2.24 -10.38
C SER A 82 2.75 -2.75 -8.98
N ALA A 83 1.82 -3.44 -8.31
CA ALA A 83 2.07 -4.00 -7.01
C ALA A 83 3.07 -5.17 -7.13
N PRO A 84 3.96 -5.35 -6.15
CA PRO A 84 4.85 -6.50 -6.11
C PRO A 84 4.06 -7.82 -6.09
N GLU A 85 4.58 -8.87 -6.75
CA GLU A 85 3.91 -10.18 -6.82
C GLU A 85 3.50 -10.75 -5.46
N TRP A 86 4.26 -10.48 -4.40
CA TRP A 86 3.96 -10.97 -3.06
C TRP A 86 2.73 -10.29 -2.44
N VAL A 87 2.39 -9.06 -2.86
CA VAL A 87 1.19 -8.35 -2.40
C VAL A 87 -0.06 -9.10 -2.86
N HIS A 88 -0.07 -9.59 -4.10
CA HIS A 88 -1.15 -10.45 -4.62
C HIS A 88 -1.21 -11.82 -3.94
N GLN A 89 -0.12 -12.26 -3.32
CA GLN A 89 -0.02 -13.54 -2.60
C GLN A 89 -0.31 -13.40 -1.10
N TRP A 90 -0.60 -12.18 -0.63
CA TRP A 90 -0.89 -11.93 0.77
C TRP A 90 -2.29 -12.45 1.15
N ASP A 91 -2.34 -13.44 2.03
CA ASP A 91 -3.59 -14.06 2.51
C ASP A 91 -4.12 -13.41 3.80
N GLY A 92 -3.33 -12.54 4.42
CA GLY A 92 -3.68 -11.87 5.67
C GLY A 92 -4.55 -10.62 5.49
N PRO A 93 -5.06 -10.05 6.59
CA PRO A 93 -5.63 -8.71 6.57
C PRO A 93 -4.57 -7.68 6.13
N TYR A 94 -5.02 -6.58 5.55
CA TYR A 94 -4.17 -5.48 5.14
C TYR A 94 -5.00 -4.20 5.02
N TYR A 95 -4.30 -3.07 4.95
CA TYR A 95 -4.89 -1.81 4.50
C TYR A 95 -3.94 -1.09 3.55
N VAL A 96 -4.50 -0.25 2.69
CA VAL A 96 -3.75 0.57 1.74
C VAL A 96 -3.89 2.04 2.09
N THR A 97 -2.78 2.77 2.02
CA THR A 97 -2.75 4.23 2.15
C THR A 97 -2.25 4.86 0.85
N VAL A 98 -2.85 5.97 0.45
CA VAL A 98 -2.56 6.66 -0.80
C VAL A 98 -1.99 8.04 -0.48
N ALA A 99 -0.76 8.29 -0.90
CA ALA A 99 -0.08 9.57 -0.69
C ALA A 99 0.20 10.25 -2.03
N GLU A 100 -0.23 11.50 -2.15
CA GLU A 100 0.25 12.38 -3.21
C GLU A 100 1.71 12.77 -2.93
N ASP A 101 2.53 12.83 -3.97
CA ASP A 101 3.93 13.28 -3.90
C ASP A 101 4.02 14.81 -3.81
#